data_AF-D1AY41-F1
#
_entry.id   AF-D1AY41-F1
#
_cell.length_a   1.000
_cell.length_b   1.000
_cell.length_c   1.000
_cell.angle_alpha   90.00
_cell.angle_beta   90.00
_cell.angle_gamma   90.00
#
_symmetry.space_group_name_H-M   'P 1'
#
loop_
_entity.id
_entity.type
_entity.pdbx_description
1 polymer ?
#
loop_
_entity_poly.entity_id
_entity_poly.type
_entity_poly.pdbx_seq_one_letter_code
_entity_poly.pdbx_strand_id
1 'polypeptide(L)'
;MKRFWLMLLMVIGITTFSNYNDGKYEASYKKNDYTLTIRVIIKNSRILSVDFDKIDEKGVKLSTKNSEFRRKKRYSKEIYSRKSKF
;
A
#
# COMPACT_ATOMS: atom_id res chain seq x y z
N MET A 1 12.08 36.33 -9.26
CA MET A 1 10.86 35.76 -9.88
C MET A 1 10.93 34.25 -10.13
N LYS A 2 12.01 33.68 -10.69
CA LYS A 2 12.11 32.23 -10.98
C LYS A 2 11.94 31.28 -9.77
N ARG A 3 12.37 31.71 -8.57
CA ARG A 3 12.22 30.92 -7.32
C ARG A 3 10.76 30.77 -6.86
N PHE A 4 9.93 31.78 -7.11
CA PHE A 4 8.50 31.74 -6.76
C PHE A 4 7.73 30.78 -7.67
N TRP A 5 8.10 30.73 -8.95
CA TRP A 5 7.57 29.77 -9.93
C TRP A 5 7.93 28.31 -9.58
N LEU A 6 9.12 28.05 -9.07
CA LEU A 6 9.52 26.72 -8.60
C LEU A 6 8.74 26.27 -7.37
N MET A 7 8.47 27.16 -6.42
CA MET A 7 7.59 26.85 -5.27
C MET A 7 6.16 26.57 -5.74
N LEU A 8 5.64 27.36 -6.67
CA LEU A 8 4.29 27.17 -7.22
C LEU A 8 4.18 25.81 -7.95
N LEU A 9 5.16 25.43 -8.75
CA LEU A 9 5.21 24.12 -9.43
C LEU A 9 5.34 22.95 -8.44
N MET A 10 6.06 23.12 -7.33
CA MET A 10 6.13 22.11 -6.26
C MET A 10 4.76 21.88 -5.61
N VAL A 11 4.04 22.96 -5.28
CA VAL A 11 2.71 22.89 -4.66
C VAL A 11 1.68 22.29 -5.63
N ILE A 12 1.73 22.67 -6.91
CA ILE A 12 0.87 22.08 -7.95
C ILE A 12 1.20 20.61 -8.16
N GLY A 13 2.48 20.22 -8.17
CA GLY A 13 2.89 18.81 -8.26
C GLY A 13 2.36 17.96 -7.10
N ILE A 14 2.48 18.44 -5.87
CA ILE A 14 1.98 17.74 -4.68
C ILE A 14 0.45 17.61 -4.70
N THR A 15 -0.26 18.60 -5.24
CA THR A 15 -1.74 18.60 -5.31
C THR A 15 -2.30 17.86 -6.53
N THR A 16 -1.57 17.74 -7.64
CA THR A 16 -2.02 17.02 -8.85
C THR A 16 -1.88 15.50 -8.73
N PHE A 17 -0.93 14.99 -7.94
CA PHE A 17 -0.84 13.57 -7.60
C PHE A 17 -1.75 13.16 -6.41
N SER A 18 -2.60 14.05 -5.92
CA SER A 18 -3.44 13.80 -4.73
C SER A 18 -4.71 12.95 -5.00
N ASN A 19 -5.04 12.70 -6.28
CA ASN A 19 -6.21 11.91 -6.63
C ASN A 19 -5.80 10.53 -7.14
N TYR A 20 -5.48 9.62 -6.22
CA TYR A 20 -5.45 8.21 -6.58
C TYR A 20 -6.84 7.82 -7.09
N ASN A 21 -6.89 7.13 -8.23
CA ASN A 21 -8.16 6.60 -8.72
C ASN A 21 -8.66 5.51 -7.78
N ASP A 22 -9.96 5.52 -7.54
CA ASP A 22 -10.61 4.49 -6.76
C ASP A 22 -10.48 3.14 -7.48
N GLY A 23 -10.12 2.11 -6.73
CA GLY A 23 -9.83 0.82 -7.34
C GLY A 23 -9.14 -0.17 -6.42
N LYS A 24 -9.03 -1.40 -6.93
CA LYS A 24 -8.25 -2.46 -6.32
C LYS A 24 -7.00 -2.67 -7.17
N TYR A 25 -5.84 -2.46 -6.56
CA TYR A 25 -4.55 -2.61 -7.21
C TYR A 25 -3.83 -3.79 -6.61
N GLU A 26 -3.22 -4.63 -7.45
CA GLU A 26 -2.44 -5.77 -7.03
C GLU A 26 -1.09 -5.75 -7.75
N ALA A 27 -0.03 -5.90 -6.99
CA ALA A 27 1.32 -6.08 -7.50
C ALA A 27 1.88 -7.38 -6.92
N SER A 28 2.52 -8.18 -7.77
CA SER A 28 3.20 -9.40 -7.36
C SER A 28 4.63 -9.39 -7.88
N TYR A 29 5.57 -9.73 -7.00
CA TYR A 29 6.98 -9.92 -7.32
C TYR A 29 7.33 -11.38 -7.07
N LYS A 30 7.82 -12.07 -8.10
CA LYS A 30 8.24 -13.47 -8.00
C LYS A 30 9.76 -13.57 -8.03
N LYS A 31 10.32 -14.22 -7.03
CA LYS A 31 11.70 -14.71 -6.98
C LYS A 31 11.64 -16.23 -6.86
N ASN A 32 12.68 -16.95 -7.27
CA ASN A 32 12.70 -18.42 -7.36
C ASN A 32 11.99 -19.09 -6.17
N ASP A 33 12.35 -18.69 -4.95
CA ASP A 33 11.88 -19.36 -3.72
C ASP A 33 10.61 -18.75 -3.11
N TYR A 34 10.10 -17.62 -3.65
CA TYR A 34 8.91 -16.96 -3.10
C TYR A 34 8.22 -15.98 -4.05
N THR A 35 6.91 -15.83 -3.86
CA THR A 35 6.12 -14.73 -4.42
C THR A 35 5.75 -13.74 -3.31
N LEU A 36 6.03 -12.46 -3.50
CA LEU A 36 5.54 -11.38 -2.65
C LEU A 36 4.36 -10.71 -3.34
N THR A 37 3.22 -10.64 -2.66
CA THR A 37 2.01 -10.00 -3.20
C THR A 37 1.61 -8.84 -2.31
N ILE A 38 1.29 -7.70 -2.92
CA ILE A 38 0.73 -6.52 -2.27
C ILE A 38 -0.59 -6.17 -2.96
N ARG A 39 -1.62 -5.95 -2.17
CA ARG A 39 -2.94 -5.50 -2.59
C ARG A 39 -3.28 -4.20 -1.89
N VAL A 40 -3.72 -3.21 -2.66
CA VAL A 40 -4.12 -1.90 -2.15
C VAL A 40 -5.53 -1.62 -2.63
N ILE A 41 -6.41 -1.21 -1.72
CA ILE A 41 -7.75 -0.73 -2.05
C ILE A 41 -7.75 0.76 -1.82
N ILE A 42 -8.10 1.51 -2.86
CA ILE A 42 -8.21 2.96 -2.85
C ILE A 42 -9.69 3.33 -2.99
N LYS A 43 -10.16 4.22 -2.12
CA LYS A 43 -11.51 4.78 -2.15
C LYS A 43 -11.48 6.24 -1.74
N ASN A 44 -12.23 7.10 -2.42
CA ASN A 44 -12.21 8.55 -2.25
C ASN A 44 -10.77 9.10 -2.32
N SER A 45 -9.97 8.58 -3.25
CA SER A 45 -8.54 8.93 -3.40
C SER A 45 -7.67 8.71 -2.17
N ARG A 46 -8.13 7.90 -1.21
CA ARG A 46 -7.40 7.50 -0.01
C ARG A 46 -7.16 5.99 0.00
N ILE A 47 -6.03 5.58 0.54
CA ILE A 47 -5.76 4.15 0.77
C ILE A 47 -6.66 3.67 1.91
N LEU A 48 -7.67 2.87 1.56
CA LEU A 48 -8.60 2.27 2.49
C LEU A 48 -7.98 1.05 3.19
N SER A 49 -7.24 0.23 2.44
CA SER A 49 -6.61 -0.96 2.99
C SER A 49 -5.37 -1.37 2.20
N VAL A 50 -4.41 -1.94 2.92
CA VAL A 50 -3.23 -2.61 2.35
C VAL A 50 -3.17 -4.03 2.89
N ASP A 51 -3.03 -5.02 2.01
CA ASP A 51 -2.77 -6.40 2.36
C ASP A 51 -1.49 -6.87 1.66
N PHE A 52 -0.59 -7.50 2.39
CA PHE A 52 0.66 -8.00 1.82
C PHE A 52 0.99 -9.36 2.39
N ASP A 53 1.53 -10.27 1.58
CA ASP A 53 1.99 -11.57 2.04
C ASP A 53 3.19 -12.06 1.23
N LYS A 54 3.93 -12.98 1.84
CA LYS A 54 4.98 -13.75 1.17
C LYS A 54 4.49 -15.19 1.04
N ILE A 55 4.49 -15.71 -0.17
CA ILE A 55 4.05 -17.07 -0.51
C ILE A 55 5.31 -17.85 -0.87
N ASP A 56 5.54 -19.00 -0.24
CA ASP A 56 6.64 -19.89 -0.61
C ASP A 56 6.35 -20.68 -1.90
N GLU A 57 7.32 -21.43 -2.41
CA GLU A 57 7.14 -22.29 -3.61
C GLU A 57 5.98 -23.29 -3.49
N LYS A 58 5.64 -23.68 -2.26
CA LYS A 58 4.54 -24.62 -1.96
C LYS A 58 3.18 -23.93 -1.89
N GLY A 59 3.12 -22.63 -2.18
CA GLY A 59 1.88 -21.84 -2.12
C GLY A 59 1.48 -21.43 -0.70
N VAL A 60 2.35 -21.64 0.31
CA VAL A 60 2.01 -21.34 1.70
C VAL A 60 2.38 -19.91 2.06
N LYS A 61 1.39 -19.18 2.58
CA LYS A 61 1.56 -17.81 3.08
C LYS A 61 2.38 -17.78 4.36
N LEU A 62 3.29 -16.81 4.45
CA LEU A 62 4.08 -16.54 5.64
C LEU A 62 3.18 -16.21 6.84
N SER A 63 2.08 -15.49 6.60
CA SER A 63 1.09 -15.21 7.65
C SER A 63 0.39 -16.44 8.23
N THR A 64 0.42 -17.58 7.54
CA THR A 64 -0.10 -18.86 8.07
C THR A 64 0.90 -19.49 9.03
N LYS A 65 2.19 -19.53 8.64
CA LYS A 65 3.27 -20.20 9.38
C LYS A 65 3.86 -19.36 10.51
N ASN A 66 3.88 -18.04 10.39
CA ASN A 66 4.55 -17.14 11.32
C ASN A 66 3.53 -16.22 12.03
N SER A 67 3.26 -16.53 13.31
CA SER A 67 2.30 -15.80 14.15
C SER A 67 2.72 -14.36 14.45
N GLU A 68 4.01 -14.11 14.66
CA GLU A 68 4.60 -12.77 14.83
C GLU A 68 4.34 -11.90 13.61
N PHE A 69 4.62 -12.42 12.40
CA PHE A 69 4.36 -11.74 11.14
C PHE A 69 2.87 -11.47 10.95
N ARG A 70 2.01 -12.45 11.25
CA ARG A 70 0.54 -12.29 11.20
C ARG A 70 0.05 -11.20 12.15
N ARG A 71 0.61 -11.11 13.36
CA ARG A 71 0.27 -10.05 14.33
C ARG A 71 0.67 -8.67 13.83
N LYS A 72 1.91 -8.51 13.34
CA LYS A 72 2.39 -7.24 12.75
C LYS A 72 1.52 -6.81 11.57
N LYS A 73 1.20 -7.74 10.67
CA LYS A 73 0.30 -7.51 9.53
C LYS A 73 -1.10 -7.05 9.97
N ARG A 74 -1.67 -7.65 11.02
CA ARG A 74 -2.97 -7.22 11.59
C ARG A 74 -2.90 -5.79 12.15
N TYR A 75 -1.86 -5.47 12.91
CA TYR A 75 -1.68 -4.14 13.50
C TYR A 75 -1.59 -3.05 12.43
N SER A 76 -0.83 -3.28 11.35
CA SER A 76 -0.76 -2.35 10.23
C SER A 76 -2.13 -2.12 9.57
N LYS A 77 -2.91 -3.19 9.35
CA LYS A 77 -4.27 -3.07 8.79
C LYS A 77 -5.19 -2.23 9.67
N GLU A 78 -5.08 -2.37 10.98
CA GLU A 78 -5.89 -1.60 11.92
C GLU A 78 -5.56 -0.10 11.88
N ILE A 79 -4.27 0.27 11.79
CA ILE A 79 -3.84 1.66 11.63
C ILE A 79 -4.43 2.29 10.37
N TYR A 80 -4.35 1.61 9.22
CA TYR A 80 -4.90 2.12 7.96
C TYR A 80 -6.43 2.23 8.01
N SER A 81 -7.10 1.24 8.61
CA SER A 81 -8.56 1.30 8.79
C SER A 81 -8.98 2.49 9.65
N ARG A 82 -8.26 2.78 10.75
CA ARG A 82 -8.53 3.97 11.59
C ARG A 82 -8.31 5.28 10.81
N LYS A 83 -7.21 5.40 10.06
CA LYS A 83 -6.93 6.60 9.25
C LYS A 83 -7.94 6.83 8.12
N SER A 84 -8.53 5.76 7.58
CA SER A 84 -9.53 5.86 6.50
C SER A 84 -10.92 6.34 6.94
N LYS A 85 -11.21 6.35 8.25
CA LYS A 85 -12.50 6.79 8.82
C LYS A 85 -12.58 8.29 9.09
N PHE A 86 -11.46 8.99 9.07
CA PHE A 86 -11.35 10.46 9.08
C PHE A 86 -11.04 10.92 7.66
#